data_AF-A0A087UHM9-F1
#
_entry.id   AF-A0A087UHM9-F1
#
_cell.length_a   1.000
_cell.length_b   1.000
_cell.length_c   1.000
_cell.angle_alpha   90.00
_cell.angle_beta   90.00
_cell.angle_gamma   90.00
#
_symmetry.space_group_name_H-M   'P 1'
#
loop_
_entity.id
_entity.type
_entity.pdbx_description
1 polymer ?
#
loop_
_entity_poly.entity_id
_entity_poly.type
_entity_poly.pdbx_seq_one_letter_code
_entity_poly.pdbx_strand_id
1 'polypeptide(L)'
;MKDVNEVPTEVDLEALKKQQALVNYLRKTLNFAEVIHGTIEPVCSLLHSSTQTDILEAIEFFTAAAAGNAVKSTNVGIKEILNLVWSKEA
;
A
#
# COMPACT_ATOMS: atom_id res chain seq x y z
N MET A 1 22.67 -49.39 1.62
CA MET A 1 21.46 -50.18 1.33
C MET A 1 20.43 -49.78 2.38
N LYS A 2 19.37 -49.02 2.11
CA LYS A 2 18.74 -48.53 0.89
C LYS A 2 18.25 -47.11 1.17
N ASP A 3 18.45 -46.21 0.23
CA ASP A 3 17.62 -45.03 0.03
C ASP A 3 16.16 -45.46 -0.01
N VAL A 4 15.37 -45.03 0.97
CA VAL A 4 13.92 -44.95 0.84
C VAL A 4 13.61 -43.47 0.94
N ASN A 5 13.75 -42.79 -0.20
CA ASN A 5 13.09 -41.51 -0.42
C ASN A 5 11.60 -41.73 -0.13
N GLU A 6 11.14 -41.25 1.03
CA GLU A 6 9.71 -40.97 1.23
C GLU A 6 9.32 -39.96 0.16
N VAL A 7 8.75 -40.46 -0.92
CA VAL A 7 8.13 -39.65 -1.97
C VAL A 7 7.13 -38.75 -1.24
N PRO A 8 7.26 -37.42 -1.31
CA PRO A 8 6.33 -36.52 -0.65
C PRO A 8 4.92 -36.88 -1.09
N THR A 9 4.09 -37.30 -0.13
CA THR A 9 2.68 -37.57 -0.36
C THR A 9 2.07 -36.39 -1.12
N GLU A 10 1.26 -36.65 -2.16
CA GLU A 10 0.71 -35.61 -3.05
C GLU A 10 0.02 -34.46 -2.27
N VAL A 11 -0.57 -34.81 -1.12
CA VAL A 11 -1.21 -33.91 -0.15
C VAL A 11 -0.22 -32.91 0.49
N ASP A 12 1.01 -33.34 0.75
CA ASP A 12 2.05 -32.54 1.38
C ASP A 12 2.62 -31.49 0.40
N LEU A 13 2.75 -31.88 -0.88
CA LEU A 13 3.13 -30.96 -1.97
C LEU A 13 2.08 -29.88 -2.21
N GLU A 14 0.78 -30.19 -2.11
CA GLU A 14 -0.28 -29.18 -2.20
C GLU A 14 -0.31 -28.22 -1.01
N ALA A 15 -0.11 -28.74 0.21
CA ALA A 15 -0.04 -27.92 1.42
C ALA A 15 1.15 -26.94 1.36
N LEU A 16 2.31 -27.42 0.91
CA LEU A 16 3.52 -26.62 0.74
C LEU A 16 3.34 -25.53 -0.33
N LYS A 17 2.70 -25.86 -1.46
CA LYS A 17 2.34 -24.86 -2.49
C LYS A 17 1.40 -23.78 -1.97
N LYS A 18 0.38 -24.15 -1.18
CA LYS A 18 -0.54 -23.19 -0.55
C LYS A 18 0.19 -22.26 0.42
N GLN A 19 1.09 -22.80 1.24
CA GLN A 19 1.92 -22.00 2.15
C GLN A 19 2.87 -21.07 1.38
N GLN A 20 3.52 -21.54 0.32
CA GLN A 20 4.36 -20.69 -0.54
C GLN A 20 3.56 -19.56 -1.19
N ALA A 21 2.35 -19.84 -1.68
CA ALA A 21 1.46 -18.83 -2.23
C ALA A 21 1.09 -17.77 -1.16
N LEU A 22 0.80 -18.21 0.06
CA LEU A 22 0.48 -17.32 1.17
C LEU A 22 1.68 -16.45 1.56
N VAL A 23 2.88 -17.02 1.69
CA VAL A 23 4.11 -16.26 1.97
C VAL A 23 4.39 -15.24 0.86
N ASN A 24 4.21 -15.63 -0.40
CA ASN A 24 4.38 -14.71 -1.53
C ASN A 24 3.33 -13.60 -1.52
N TYR A 25 2.08 -13.90 -1.18
CA TYR A 25 1.04 -12.89 -1.01
C TYR A 25 1.42 -11.90 0.10
N LEU A 26 1.79 -12.39 1.29
CA LEU A 26 2.19 -11.55 2.41
C LEU A 26 3.40 -10.66 2.07
N ARG A 27 4.41 -11.22 1.38
CA ARG A 27 5.58 -10.45 0.92
C ARG A 27 5.19 -9.35 -0.05
N LYS A 28 4.30 -9.63 -1.00
CA LYS A 28 3.78 -8.64 -1.94
C LYS A 28 2.97 -7.55 -1.24
N THR A 29 2.12 -7.94 -0.29
CA THR A 29 1.34 -6.98 0.51
C THR A 29 2.25 -6.08 1.35
N LEU A 30 3.31 -6.64 1.95
CA LEU A 30 4.28 -5.85 2.70
C LEU A 30 5.03 -4.85 1.80
N ASN A 31 5.53 -5.32 0.65
CA ASN A 31 6.20 -4.44 -0.31
C ASN A 31 5.27 -3.32 -0.81
N PHE A 32 4.00 -3.64 -1.10
CA PHE A 32 3.00 -2.64 -1.45
C PHE A 32 2.82 -1.60 -0.33
N ALA A 33 2.72 -2.04 0.92
CA ALA A 33 2.60 -1.14 2.06
C ALA A 33 3.83 -0.22 2.21
N GLU A 34 5.05 -0.75 2.00
CA GLU A 34 6.29 0.04 2.04
C GLU A 34 6.33 1.10 0.93
N VAL A 35 5.96 0.73 -0.29
CA VAL A 35 5.88 1.67 -1.43
C VAL A 35 4.87 2.77 -1.14
N ILE A 36 3.66 2.42 -0.72
CA ILE A 36 2.62 3.40 -0.39
C ILE A 36 3.10 4.33 0.73
N HIS A 37 3.76 3.79 1.75
CA HIS A 37 4.30 4.60 2.84
C HIS A 37 5.34 5.63 2.32
N GLY A 38 6.26 5.20 1.45
CA GLY A 38 7.26 6.08 0.85
C GLY A 38 6.67 7.15 -0.09
N THR A 39 5.49 6.91 -0.67
CA THR A 39 4.82 7.89 -1.55
C THR A 39 4.04 8.98 -0.82
N ILE A 40 3.79 8.84 0.49
CA ILE A 40 2.98 9.82 1.25
C ILE A 40 3.63 11.21 1.25
N GLU A 41 4.94 11.30 1.48
CA GLU A 41 5.65 12.58 1.51
C GLU A 41 5.68 13.30 0.14
N PRO A 42 6.04 12.63 -0.98
CA PRO A 42 5.91 13.21 -2.31
C PRO A 42 4.50 13.70 -2.64
N VAL A 43 3.47 12.90 -2.35
CA VAL A 43 2.08 13.29 -2.66
C VAL A 43 1.60 14.43 -1.76
N CYS A 44 2.05 14.48 -0.50
CA CYS A 44 1.80 15.63 0.37
C CYS A 44 2.45 16.92 -0.17
N SER A 45 3.57 16.81 -0.89
CA SER A 45 4.20 17.95 -1.56
C SER A 45 3.39 18.42 -2.78
N LEU A 46 2.68 17.51 -3.47
CA LEU A 46 1.80 17.85 -4.60
C LEU A 46 0.58 18.68 -4.17
N LEU A 47 0.13 18.54 -2.91
CA LEU A 47 -0.91 19.42 -2.33
C LEU A 47 -0.50 20.90 -2.29
N HIS A 48 0.80 21.19 -2.37
CA HIS A 48 1.37 22.53 -2.40
C HIS A 48 1.82 22.95 -3.81
N SER A 49 1.51 22.16 -4.84
CA SER A 49 1.83 22.48 -6.23
C SER A 49 1.02 23.69 -6.70
N SER A 50 1.56 24.47 -7.63
CA SER A 50 0.83 25.55 -8.30
C SER A 50 -0.14 25.05 -9.37
N THR A 51 -0.08 23.75 -9.72
CA THR A 51 -0.94 23.13 -10.73
C THR A 51 -2.19 22.54 -10.07
N GLN A 52 -3.37 22.99 -10.48
CA GLN A 52 -4.64 22.53 -9.93
C GLN A 52 -4.86 21.01 -10.08
N THR A 53 -4.41 20.41 -11.20
CA THR A 53 -4.52 18.97 -11.43
C THR A 53 -3.72 18.16 -10.40
N ASP A 54 -2.52 18.61 -10.04
CA ASP A 54 -1.68 17.91 -9.05
C ASP A 54 -2.34 17.89 -7.66
N ILE A 55 -2.98 19.01 -7.29
CA ILE A 55 -3.71 19.13 -6.02
C ILE A 55 -4.91 18.19 -6.00
N LEU A 56 -5.70 18.15 -7.08
CA LEU A 56 -6.89 17.30 -7.17
C LEU A 56 -6.53 15.81 -7.09
N GLU A 57 -5.53 15.38 -7.85
CA GLU A 57 -5.04 13.98 -7.83
C GLU A 57 -4.48 13.59 -6.45
N ALA A 58 -3.79 14.51 -5.77
CA ALA A 58 -3.31 14.28 -4.41
C ALA A 58 -4.46 14.15 -3.41
N ILE A 59 -5.52 14.96 -3.54
CA ILE A 59 -6.74 14.84 -2.71
C ILE A 59 -7.42 13.49 -2.92
N GLU A 60 -7.58 13.05 -4.18
CA GLU A 60 -8.18 11.74 -4.49
C GLU A 60 -7.36 10.59 -3.91
N PHE A 61 -6.02 10.65 -4.02
CA PHE A 61 -5.13 9.68 -3.42
C PHE A 61 -5.31 9.56 -1.90
N PHE A 62 -5.30 10.69 -1.18
CA PHE A 62 -5.45 10.67 0.28
C PHE A 62 -6.86 10.24 0.71
N THR A 63 -7.89 10.57 -0.06
CA THR A 63 -9.27 10.12 0.20
C THR A 63 -9.41 8.60 0.03
N ALA A 64 -8.83 8.03 -1.03
CA ALA A 64 -8.80 6.59 -1.24
C ALA A 64 -7.98 5.88 -0.15
N ALA A 65 -6.83 6.45 0.23
CA ALA A 65 -5.97 5.90 1.28
C ALA A 65 -6.63 5.93 2.67
N ALA A 66 -7.43 6.97 2.96
CA ALA A 66 -8.24 7.06 4.17
C ALA A 66 -9.36 6.00 4.20
N ALA A 67 -10.09 5.85 3.09
CA ALA A 67 -11.19 4.89 2.98
C ALA A 67 -10.71 3.43 3.12
N GLY A 68 -9.53 3.11 2.57
CA GLY A 68 -8.95 1.78 2.66
C GLY A 68 -8.38 1.41 4.04
N ASN A 69 -8.31 2.35 4.99
CA ASN A 69 -7.65 2.21 6.30
C ASN A 69 -6.22 1.63 6.20
N ALA A 70 -5.59 1.80 5.04
CA ALA A 70 -4.41 1.04 4.63
C ALA A 70 -3.12 1.58 5.26
N VAL A 71 -3.13 2.82 5.75
CA VAL A 71 -1.94 3.49 6.25
C VAL A 71 -2.28 4.31 7.49
N LYS A 72 -1.51 4.16 8.57
CA LYS A 72 -1.69 4.97 9.79
C LYS A 72 -1.23 6.43 9.62
N SER A 73 -0.42 6.72 8.59
CA SER A 73 0.17 8.04 8.33
C SER A 73 -0.70 8.97 7.45
N THR A 74 -1.86 8.53 6.96
CA THR A 74 -2.78 9.37 6.16
C THR A 74 -3.36 10.56 6.92
N ASN A 75 -3.36 10.53 8.26
CA ASN A 75 -3.83 11.64 9.09
C ASN A 75 -3.08 12.96 8.84
N VAL A 76 -1.83 12.91 8.36
CA VAL A 76 -1.06 14.12 8.03
C VAL A 76 -1.60 14.74 6.74
N GLY A 77 -1.74 13.95 5.67
CA GLY A 77 -2.30 14.41 4.40
C GLY A 77 -3.75 14.91 4.51
N ILE A 78 -4.58 14.26 5.32
CA ILE A 78 -5.97 14.70 5.55
C ILE A 78 -6.03 16.07 6.24
N LYS A 79 -5.13 16.36 7.18
CA LYS A 79 -5.06 17.67 7.85
C LYS A 79 -4.61 18.78 6.90
N GLU A 80 -3.67 18.49 6.01
CA GLU A 80 -3.23 19.41 4.96
C GLU A 80 -4.35 19.71 3.96
N ILE A 81 -5.12 18.70 3.55
CA ILE A 81 -6.32 18.90 2.71
C ILE A 81 -7.36 19.76 3.44
N LEU A 82 -7.54 19.56 4.75
CA LEU A 82 -8.42 20.42 5.53
C LEU A 82 -7.94 21.87 5.49
N ASN A 83 -6.64 22.16 5.62
CA ASN A 83 -6.12 23.52 5.51
C ASN A 83 -6.34 24.15 4.12
N LEU A 84 -6.22 23.35 3.05
CA LEU A 84 -6.45 23.80 1.67
C LEU A 84 -7.88 24.31 1.42
N VAL A 85 -8.89 23.78 2.10
CA VAL A 85 -10.29 24.27 1.98
C VAL A 85 -10.42 25.74 2.43
N TRP A 86 -9.51 26.23 3.29
CA TRP A 86 -9.48 27.61 3.76
C TRP A 86 -8.49 28.50 2.98
N SER A 87 -7.68 27.93 2.10
CA SER A 87 -6.76 28.68 1.24
C SER A 87 -7.57 29.37 0.14
N LYS A 88 -7.54 30.71 0.13
CA LYS A 88 -8.32 31.59 -0.76
C LYS A 88 -7.92 31.56 -2.24
N GLU A 89 -7.07 30.63 -2.66
CA GLU A 89 -6.67 30.49 -4.05
C GLU A 89 -7.53 29.41 -4.72
N ALA A 90 -8.74 29.84 -5.10
CA ALA A 90 -9.58 29.23 -6.12
C ALA A 90 -9.88 30.29 -7.18
#